data_AF-G7YND9-F1
#
_entry.id   AF-G7YND9-F1
#
_cell.length_a   1.000
_cell.length_b   1.000
_cell.length_c   1.000
_cell.angle_alpha   90.00
_cell.angle_beta   90.00
_cell.angle_gamma   90.00
#
_symmetry.space_group_name_H-M   'P 1'
#
loop_
_entity.id
_entity.type
_entity.pdbx_description
1 polymer ?
#
loop_
_entity_poly.entity_id
_entity_poly.type
_entity_poly.pdbx_seq_one_letter_code
_entity_poly.pdbx_strand_id
1 'polypeptide(L)'
;MKRIKAVLNHIAFGTPEQRVVQTELGKPLSIPEGADCFSNIGAPPNYELEVSRLTAKTPLEMWKAVFCARFPQMTQNELAGLNSIVLDMATDPAKDPQYAEPLVDRARASKDEELERIQQQNERRMRDLLQQATLDGVLIA
;
A
#
# COMPACT_ATOMS: atom_id res chain seq x y z
N MET A 1 18.91 -14.92 -14.72
CA MET A 1 19.99 -14.25 -13.96
C MET A 1 20.60 -13.00 -14.61
N LYS A 2 20.71 -12.87 -15.95
CA LYS A 2 21.36 -11.69 -16.59
C LYS A 2 20.74 -10.33 -16.21
N ARG A 3 19.41 -10.27 -16.04
CA ARG A 3 18.67 -9.03 -15.72
C ARG A 3 18.92 -8.53 -14.30
N ILE A 4 18.82 -9.41 -13.29
CA ILE A 4 19.13 -9.05 -11.89
C ILE A 4 20.57 -8.56 -11.76
N LYS A 5 21.52 -9.21 -12.44
CA LYS A 5 22.92 -8.76 -12.47
C LYS A 5 23.07 -7.36 -13.07
N ALA A 6 22.32 -7.03 -14.12
CA ALA A 6 22.34 -5.69 -14.70
C ALA A 6 21.79 -4.63 -13.73
N VAL A 7 20.70 -4.93 -13.01
CA VAL A 7 20.14 -4.05 -11.97
C VAL A 7 21.14 -3.84 -10.83
N LEU A 8 21.73 -4.91 -10.31
CA LEU A 8 22.74 -4.80 -9.25
C LEU A 8 23.96 -4.00 -9.69
N ASN A 9 24.39 -4.15 -10.95
CA ASN A 9 25.49 -3.35 -11.50
C ASN A 9 25.12 -1.87 -11.65
N HIS A 10 23.87 -1.56 -12.04
CA HIS A 10 23.38 -0.19 -12.08
C HIS A 10 23.41 0.44 -10.68
N ILE A 11 22.90 -0.27 -9.67
CA ILE A 11 22.88 0.21 -8.27
C ILE A 11 24.31 0.36 -7.72
N ALA A 12 25.18 -0.62 -7.96
CA ALA A 12 26.53 -0.62 -7.39
C ALA A 12 27.51 0.30 -8.11
N PHE A 13 27.38 0.48 -9.43
CA PHE A 13 28.41 1.11 -10.27
C PHE A 13 27.87 2.18 -11.24
N GLY A 14 26.56 2.45 -11.25
CA GLY A 14 25.97 3.46 -12.13
C GLY A 14 25.97 3.11 -13.61
N THR A 15 26.10 1.82 -13.97
CA THR A 15 26.03 1.39 -15.39
C THR A 15 24.67 1.72 -16.00
N PRO A 16 24.54 1.92 -17.33
CA PRO A 16 23.26 2.27 -17.95
C PRO A 16 22.12 1.36 -17.52
N GLU A 17 21.01 1.99 -17.16
CA GLU A 17 19.86 1.29 -16.60
C GLU A 17 19.04 0.59 -17.69
N GLN A 18 18.71 -0.69 -17.48
CA GLN A 18 17.79 -1.43 -18.33
C GLN A 18 16.43 -1.61 -17.62
N ARG A 19 15.56 -0.60 -17.73
CA ARG A 19 14.17 -0.66 -17.27
C ARG A 19 13.29 -1.32 -18.34
N VAL A 20 13.10 -2.64 -18.25
CA VAL A 20 12.18 -3.36 -19.15
C VAL A 20 11.07 -3.99 -18.33
N VAL A 21 9.85 -3.55 -18.61
CA VAL A 21 8.63 -4.18 -18.08
C VAL A 21 8.35 -5.45 -18.89
N GLN A 22 8.14 -6.57 -18.22
CA GLN A 22 7.72 -7.84 -18.81
C GLN A 22 6.63 -8.44 -17.95
N THR A 23 5.41 -8.46 -18.47
CA THR A 23 4.19 -8.97 -17.81
C THR A 23 3.55 -10.15 -18.56
N GLU A 24 4.11 -10.56 -19.70
CA GLU A 24 3.56 -11.64 -20.51
C GLU A 24 3.59 -12.99 -19.77
N LEU A 25 2.49 -13.73 -19.89
CA LEU A 25 2.36 -15.06 -19.33
C LEU A 25 3.41 -16.01 -19.94
N GLY A 26 4.04 -16.83 -19.10
CA GLY A 26 5.05 -17.81 -19.54
C GLY A 26 6.46 -17.25 -19.75
N LYS A 27 6.64 -15.92 -19.66
CA LYS A 27 7.97 -15.29 -19.60
C LYS A 27 8.31 -14.88 -18.16
N PRO A 28 9.59 -14.71 -17.81
CA PRO A 28 9.97 -14.20 -16.50
C PRO A 28 9.41 -12.80 -16.26
N LEU A 29 8.69 -12.64 -15.15
CA LEU A 29 8.15 -11.36 -14.68
C LEU A 29 9.30 -10.37 -14.41
N SER A 30 9.16 -9.13 -14.90
CA SER A 30 10.11 -8.05 -14.67
C SER A 30 9.34 -6.75 -14.53
N ILE A 31 9.31 -6.18 -13.34
CA ILE A 31 8.60 -4.93 -13.04
C ILE A 31 9.61 -4.03 -12.32
N PRO A 32 10.17 -3.01 -12.98
CA PRO A 32 11.00 -2.00 -12.33
C PRO A 32 10.13 -1.11 -11.43
N GLU A 33 10.76 -0.45 -10.46
CA GLU A 33 10.07 0.45 -9.55
C GLU A 33 9.39 1.60 -10.29
N GLY A 34 8.15 1.90 -9.89
CA GLY A 34 7.33 2.96 -10.49
C GLY A 34 6.71 2.60 -11.84
N ALA A 35 6.96 1.39 -12.37
CA ALA A 35 6.27 0.91 -13.57
C ALA A 35 4.95 0.19 -13.25
N ASP A 36 4.72 -0.15 -11.99
CA ASP A 36 3.47 -0.71 -11.50
C ASP A 36 2.48 0.39 -11.09
N CYS A 37 1.25 0.27 -11.57
CA CYS A 37 0.12 1.04 -11.05
C CYS A 37 -1.16 0.23 -11.19
N PHE A 38 -2.16 0.50 -10.34
CA PHE A 38 -3.43 -0.21 -10.39
C PHE A 38 -4.14 -0.07 -11.76
N SER A 39 -3.95 1.06 -12.45
CA SER A 39 -4.47 1.27 -13.80
C SER A 39 -3.83 0.34 -14.83
N ASN A 40 -2.53 0.06 -14.70
CA ASN A 40 -1.79 -0.83 -15.60
C ASN A 40 -2.02 -2.31 -15.28
N ILE A 41 -2.25 -2.65 -14.01
CA ILE A 41 -2.56 -4.01 -13.56
C ILE A 41 -3.99 -4.39 -13.97
N GLY A 42 -4.93 -3.45 -13.87
CA GLY A 42 -6.33 -3.66 -14.21
C GLY A 42 -7.15 -4.31 -13.10
N ALA A 43 -8.37 -4.71 -13.44
CA ALA A 43 -9.30 -5.37 -12.53
C ALA A 43 -8.97 -6.87 -12.36
N PRO A 44 -9.24 -7.47 -11.19
CA PRO A 44 -9.02 -8.90 -10.99
C PRO A 44 -9.94 -9.74 -11.88
N PRO A 45 -9.54 -10.96 -12.28
CA PRO A 45 -10.41 -11.87 -13.03
C PRO A 45 -11.68 -12.19 -12.24
N ASN A 46 -12.83 -12.23 -12.92
CA ASN A 46 -14.15 -12.53 -12.34
C ASN A 46 -14.61 -11.56 -11.23
N TYR A 47 -14.10 -10.32 -11.21
CA TYR A 47 -14.44 -9.33 -10.19
C TYR A 47 -15.94 -9.01 -10.11
N GLU A 48 -16.68 -9.11 -11.21
CA GLU A 48 -18.11 -8.75 -11.28
C GLU A 48 -18.99 -9.54 -10.29
N LEU A 49 -18.64 -10.81 -10.04
CA LEU A 49 -19.40 -11.67 -9.11
C LEU A 49 -19.22 -11.26 -7.65
N GLU A 50 -18.04 -10.73 -7.31
CA GLU A 50 -17.63 -10.33 -5.97
C GLU A 50 -17.90 -8.85 -5.71
N VAL A 51 -17.69 -7.98 -6.70
CA VAL A 51 -17.96 -6.54 -6.65
C VAL A 51 -19.46 -6.27 -6.55
N SER A 52 -20.32 -7.12 -7.13
CA SER A 52 -21.77 -7.02 -6.89
C SER A 52 -22.16 -7.26 -5.42
N ARG A 53 -21.30 -7.95 -4.64
CA ARG A 53 -21.51 -8.24 -3.22
C ARG A 53 -20.77 -7.28 -2.29
N LEU A 54 -19.84 -6.48 -2.80
CA LEU A 54 -18.88 -5.71 -2.02
C LEU A 54 -18.90 -4.22 -2.39
N THR A 55 -18.83 -3.37 -1.38
CA THR A 55 -18.77 -1.91 -1.48
C THR A 55 -17.37 -1.39 -1.84
N ALA A 56 -16.59 -2.12 -2.65
CA ALA A 56 -15.21 -1.75 -2.98
C ALA A 56 -15.18 -0.38 -3.68
N LYS A 57 -14.47 0.59 -3.10
CA LYS A 57 -14.34 1.97 -3.58
C LYS A 57 -13.00 2.21 -4.26
N THR A 58 -12.03 1.31 -4.08
CA THR A 58 -10.69 1.42 -4.67
C THR A 58 -10.27 0.14 -5.40
N PRO A 59 -9.37 0.23 -6.39
CA PRO A 59 -8.82 -0.95 -7.07
C PRO A 59 -8.16 -1.94 -6.10
N LEU A 60 -7.50 -1.45 -5.05
CA LEU A 60 -6.89 -2.28 -4.02
C LEU A 60 -7.94 -3.09 -3.25
N GLU A 61 -9.04 -2.46 -2.85
CA GLU A 61 -10.13 -3.15 -2.16
C GLU A 61 -10.75 -4.23 -3.04
N MET A 62 -10.86 -3.99 -4.34
CA MET A 62 -11.36 -4.96 -5.31
C MET A 62 -10.45 -6.20 -5.39
N TRP A 63 -9.14 -5.99 -5.54
CA TRP A 63 -8.15 -7.09 -5.54
C TRP A 63 -8.13 -7.85 -4.21
N LYS A 64 -8.22 -7.12 -3.09
CA LYS A 64 -8.28 -7.71 -1.75
C LYS A 64 -9.51 -8.61 -1.58
N ALA A 65 -10.68 -8.16 -2.03
CA ALA A 65 -11.91 -8.91 -1.97
C ALA A 65 -11.81 -10.26 -2.71
N VAL A 66 -11.39 -10.24 -3.97
CA VAL A 66 -11.25 -11.47 -4.79
C VAL A 66 -10.22 -12.42 -4.18
N PHE A 67 -9.11 -11.88 -3.66
CA PHE A 67 -8.12 -12.67 -2.94
C PHE A 67 -8.72 -13.36 -1.71
N CYS A 68 -9.42 -12.62 -0.86
CA CYS A 68 -10.02 -13.16 0.37
C CYS A 68 -11.15 -14.16 0.10
N ALA A 69 -11.87 -14.01 -1.01
CA ALA A 69 -12.87 -15.00 -1.44
C ALA A 69 -12.21 -16.30 -1.91
N ARG A 70 -11.04 -16.22 -2.56
CA ARG A 70 -10.34 -17.37 -3.13
C ARG A 70 -9.49 -18.16 -2.14
N PHE A 71 -8.90 -17.46 -1.18
CA PHE A 71 -7.97 -18.02 -0.20
C PHE A 71 -8.51 -17.83 1.22
N PRO A 72 -8.59 -18.88 2.05
CA PRO A 72 -9.01 -18.77 3.44
C PRO A 72 -8.18 -17.74 4.19
N GLN A 73 -8.84 -16.76 4.79
CA GLN A 73 -8.17 -15.77 5.64
C GLN A 73 -8.03 -16.37 7.04
N MET A 74 -6.80 -16.44 7.55
CA MET A 74 -6.61 -16.79 8.94
C MET A 74 -7.02 -15.62 9.82
N THR A 75 -7.85 -15.90 10.80
CA THR A 75 -8.17 -14.94 11.85
C THR A 75 -6.96 -14.76 12.77
N GLN A 76 -6.89 -13.61 13.43
CA GLN A 76 -5.83 -13.33 14.41
C GLN A 76 -5.79 -14.38 15.53
N ASN A 77 -6.94 -14.98 15.87
CA ASN A 77 -7.05 -16.06 16.85
C ASN A 77 -6.47 -17.39 16.34
N GLU A 78 -6.56 -17.67 15.05
CA GLU A 78 -5.96 -18.87 14.44
C GLU A 78 -4.44 -18.71 14.28
N LEU A 79 -3.95 -17.50 14.01
CA LEU A 79 -2.53 -17.17 14.01
C LEU A 79 -1.90 -17.31 15.41
N ALA A 80 -2.62 -16.86 16.44
CA ALA A 80 -2.24 -16.96 17.84
C ALA A 80 -2.02 -18.42 18.29
N GLY A 81 -2.80 -19.37 17.76
CA GLY A 81 -2.68 -20.79 18.08
C GLY A 81 -1.49 -21.50 17.41
N LEU A 82 -0.92 -20.95 16.33
CA LEU A 82 0.06 -21.66 15.51
C LEU A 82 1.53 -21.36 15.85
N ASN A 83 1.84 -20.21 16.47
CA ASN A 83 3.19 -19.90 16.96
C ASN A 83 3.13 -18.80 18.05
N SER A 84 3.59 -19.14 19.25
CA SER A 84 3.84 -18.25 20.40
C SER A 84 4.82 -17.08 20.14
N ILE A 85 5.23 -16.83 18.89
CA ILE A 85 6.16 -15.75 18.50
C ILE A 85 5.40 -14.52 17.98
N VAL A 86 4.13 -14.65 17.56
CA VAL A 86 3.30 -13.53 17.08
C VAL A 86 2.34 -12.96 18.14
N LEU A 87 2.28 -13.59 19.32
CA LEU A 87 1.44 -13.21 20.46
C LEU A 87 2.12 -12.25 21.45
N ASP A 88 2.82 -11.24 20.92
CA ASP A 88 2.96 -9.97 21.67
C ASP A 88 2.56 -8.74 20.83
N MET A 89 1.95 -8.96 19.65
CA MET A 89 1.20 -7.91 18.95
C MET A 89 -0.03 -7.44 19.74
N ALA A 90 -0.44 -8.17 20.79
CA ALA A 90 -1.52 -7.78 21.69
C ALA A 90 -1.07 -6.78 22.77
N THR A 91 0.22 -6.64 23.01
CA THR A 91 0.77 -5.72 24.00
C THR A 91 1.66 -4.73 23.28
N ASP A 92 1.05 -3.68 22.72
CA ASP A 92 1.83 -2.51 22.30
C ASP A 92 2.63 -2.04 23.52
N PRO A 93 3.98 -2.15 23.53
CA PRO A 93 4.77 -1.79 24.70
C PRO A 93 4.62 -0.30 25.05
N ALA A 94 4.23 0.54 24.08
CA ALA A 94 3.92 1.94 24.34
C ALA A 94 2.58 2.16 25.08
N LYS A 95 1.73 1.13 25.17
CA LYS A 95 0.50 1.14 25.96
C LYS A 95 0.65 0.45 27.31
N ASP A 96 1.79 -0.22 27.54
CA ASP A 96 2.11 -0.82 28.83
C ASP A 96 2.60 0.27 29.79
N PRO A 97 1.90 0.51 30.93
CA PRO A 97 2.29 1.51 31.92
C PRO A 97 3.72 1.32 32.46
N GLN A 98 4.28 0.12 32.40
CA GLN A 98 5.64 -0.17 32.85
C GLN A 98 6.70 0.56 32.00
N TYR A 99 6.41 0.85 30.72
CA TYR A 99 7.32 1.52 29.80
C TYR A 99 6.91 2.98 29.51
N ALA A 100 6.02 3.55 30.32
CA ALA A 100 5.58 4.94 30.15
C ALA A 100 6.74 5.92 30.37
N GLU A 101 7.00 6.77 29.38
CA GLU A 101 8.08 7.75 29.39
C GLU A 101 7.49 9.15 29.09
N PRO A 102 7.15 9.95 30.12
CA PRO A 102 6.31 11.15 29.96
C PRO A 102 6.82 12.18 28.94
N LEU A 103 8.14 12.27 28.75
CA LEU A 103 8.74 13.18 27.76
C LEU A 103 8.61 12.62 26.34
N VAL A 104 8.86 11.33 26.16
CA VAL A 104 8.76 10.63 24.87
C VAL A 104 7.31 10.56 24.43
N ASP A 105 6.40 10.22 25.33
CA ASP A 105 4.96 10.12 25.07
C ASP A 105 4.38 11.47 24.64
N ARG A 106 4.77 12.56 25.32
CA ARG A 106 4.37 13.92 24.94
C ARG A 106 4.93 14.33 23.58
N ALA A 107 6.20 14.04 23.31
CA ALA A 107 6.81 14.35 22.02
C ALA A 107 6.13 13.59 20.88
N ARG A 108 5.79 12.31 21.10
CA ARG A 108 5.02 11.50 20.15
C ARG A 108 3.63 12.09 19.91
N ALA A 109 2.88 12.38 20.97
CA ALA A 109 1.56 12.99 20.85
C ALA A 109 1.60 14.31 20.07
N SER A 110 2.59 15.17 20.34
CA SER A 110 2.77 16.42 19.57
C SER A 110 3.06 16.18 18.10
N LYS A 111 3.78 15.10 17.75
CA LYS A 111 4.09 14.74 16.36
C LYS A 111 2.90 14.14 15.63
N ASP A 112 2.10 13.34 16.33
CA ASP A 112 0.87 12.77 15.77
C ASP A 112 -0.15 13.89 15.47
N GLU A 113 -0.32 14.85 16.37
CA GLU A 113 -1.15 16.04 16.12
C GLU A 113 -0.66 16.89 14.93
N GLU A 114 0.66 17.06 14.80
CA GLU A 114 1.27 17.78 13.67
C GLU A 114 1.00 17.04 12.35
N LEU A 115 1.16 15.71 12.34
CA LEU A 115 0.91 14.87 11.17
C LEU A 115 -0.56 14.95 10.74
N GLU A 116 -1.51 14.84 11.67
CA GLU A 116 -2.94 14.96 11.37
C GLU A 116 -3.28 16.33 10.78
N ARG A 117 -2.73 17.41 11.35
CA ARG A 117 -2.91 18.75 10.78
C ARG A 117 -2.41 18.84 9.35
N ILE A 118 -1.21 18.32 9.07
CA ILE A 118 -0.61 18.33 7.73
C ILE A 118 -1.45 17.51 6.75
N GLN A 119 -1.92 16.33 7.15
CA GLN A 119 -2.79 15.49 6.31
C GLN A 119 -4.08 16.23 5.95
N GLN A 120 -4.76 16.82 6.94
CA GLN A 120 -5.98 17.60 6.70
C GLN A 120 -5.74 18.80 5.78
N GLN A 121 -4.61 19.51 5.95
CA GLN A 121 -4.25 20.63 5.07
C GLN A 121 -3.96 20.15 3.64
N ASN A 122 -3.22 19.06 3.48
CA ASN A 122 -2.91 18.48 2.17
C ASN A 122 -4.19 17.98 1.47
N GLU A 123 -5.10 17.34 2.19
CA GLU A 123 -6.39 16.93 1.63
C GLU A 123 -7.23 18.13 1.18
N ARG A 124 -7.29 19.20 1.97
CA ARG A 124 -7.98 20.44 1.58
C ARG A 124 -7.34 21.04 0.34
N ARG A 125 -6.02 21.19 0.33
CA ARG A 125 -5.27 21.70 -0.81
C ARG A 125 -5.49 20.85 -2.06
N MET A 126 -5.51 19.53 -1.92
CA MET A 126 -5.80 18.63 -3.03
C MET A 126 -7.22 18.82 -3.56
N ARG A 127 -8.21 18.95 -2.66
CA ARG A 127 -9.60 19.26 -3.05
C ARG A 127 -9.71 20.58 -3.79
N ASP A 128 -9.05 21.63 -3.32
CA ASP A 128 -9.05 22.95 -3.96
C ASP A 128 -8.41 22.90 -5.35
N LEU A 129 -7.27 22.20 -5.49
CA LEU A 129 -6.61 22.00 -6.78
C LEU A 129 -7.48 21.22 -7.77
N LEU A 130 -8.21 20.19 -7.31
CA LEU A 130 -9.14 19.43 -8.15
C LEU A 130 -10.34 20.28 -8.57
N GLN A 131 -10.90 21.10 -7.67
CA GLN A 131 -11.96 22.05 -8.01
C GLN A 131 -11.48 23.07 -9.03
N GLN A 132 -10.29 23.64 -8.84
CA GLN A 132 -9.70 24.58 -9.79
C GLN A 132 -9.45 23.93 -11.16
N ALA A 133 -8.89 22.71 -11.21
CA ALA A 133 -8.70 21.97 -12.46
C ALA A 133 -10.02 21.65 -13.18
N THR A 134 -11.12 21.49 -12.43
CA THR A 134 -12.46 21.30 -12.98
C THR A 134 -13.01 22.62 -13.54
N LEU A 135 -12.84 23.73 -12.83
CA LEU A 135 -13.25 25.07 -13.26
C LEU A 135 -12.47 25.57 -14.48
N ASP A 136 -11.17 25.25 -14.56
CA ASP A 136 -10.30 25.58 -15.68
C ASP A 136 -10.55 24.68 -16.92
N GLY A 137 -11.52 23.76 -16.85
CA GLY A 137 -11.93 22.90 -17.96
C GLY A 137 -10.93 21.80 -18.34
N VAL A 138 -9.94 21.54 -17.47
CA VAL A 138 -8.92 20.50 -17.67
C VAL A 138 -9.46 19.10 -17.32
N LEU A 139 -10.47 19.02 -16.46
CA LEU A 139 -11.22 17.79 -16.14
C LEU A 139 -12.65 17.92 -16.69
N ILE A 140 -12.95 17.21 -17.79
CA ILE A 140 -14.31 17.08 -18.32
C ILE A 140 -15.00 15.96 -17.53
N ALA A 141 -16.15 16.28 -16.92
CA ALA A 141 -17.01 15.34 -16.20
C ALA A 141 -17.62 14.26 -17.11
#